data_AF-A0A101MBD2-F1
#
_entry.id   AF-A0A101MBD2-F1
#
_cell.length_a   1.000
_cell.length_b   1.000
_cell.length_c   1.000
_cell.angle_alpha   90.00
_cell.angle_beta   90.00
_cell.angle_gamma   90.00
#
_symmetry.space_group_name_H-M   'P 1'
#
loop_
_entity.id
_entity.type
_entity.pdbx_description
1 polymer ?
#
loop_
_entity_poly.entity_id
_entity_poly.type
_entity_poly.pdbx_seq_one_letter_code
_entity_poly.pdbx_strand_id
1 'polypeptide(L)'
;MSPSKTSTPTPTPTPDPLDPISTWRAWQTLTTIYTILLNRQIRRRWVLEQKSMQNKPLCERFQPLIFLEPVPTLQRPNTTNNPFNATTMNKLRTNAALLRARVEKGKELASEIERRMVQNPPIRFPTHFCHTCVLDGERVEVLLTKCGHRVCRICLEYGVDADGVYECSICFLPTGFVARSPLAVVNDSGKVSAVVKEVNENGGDGDGEWELNEVLFAGY
;
A
#
# COMPACT_ATOMS: atom_id res chain seq x y z
N MET A 1 -15.43 63.79 19.98
CA MET A 1 -15.34 62.42 19.44
C MET A 1 -13.99 62.30 18.74
N SER A 2 -13.06 61.54 19.31
CA SER A 2 -11.77 61.23 18.68
C SER A 2 -11.83 59.79 18.17
N PRO A 3 -11.36 59.50 16.94
CA PRO A 3 -11.43 58.15 16.40
C PRO A 3 -10.38 57.29 17.11
N SER A 4 -10.84 56.17 17.67
CA SER A 4 -9.99 55.15 18.27
C SER A 4 -9.11 54.53 17.18
N LYS A 5 -7.79 54.59 17.35
CA LYS A 5 -6.81 54.01 16.42
C LYS A 5 -6.96 52.49 16.46
N THR A 6 -7.49 51.92 15.38
CA THR A 6 -7.49 50.48 15.13
C THR A 6 -6.04 49.99 15.11
N SER A 7 -5.65 49.22 16.12
CA SER A 7 -4.36 48.53 16.16
C SER A 7 -4.34 47.45 15.09
N THR A 8 -3.49 47.63 14.08
CA THR A 8 -3.18 46.60 13.08
C THR A 8 -2.59 45.36 13.77
N PRO A 9 -3.06 44.14 13.49
CA PRO A 9 -2.49 42.94 14.08
C PRO A 9 -1.03 42.76 13.60
N THR A 10 -0.13 42.63 14.56
CA THR A 10 1.29 42.35 14.32
C THR A 10 1.42 41.04 13.51
N PRO A 11 2.13 41.01 12.37
CA PRO A 11 2.32 39.79 11.61
C PRO A 11 3.03 38.76 12.47
N THR A 12 2.43 37.56 12.56
CA THR A 12 3.01 36.43 13.28
C THR A 12 4.41 36.15 12.71
N PRO A 13 5.47 36.12 13.53
CA PRO A 13 6.81 35.84 13.05
C PRO A 13 6.81 34.46 12.37
N THR A 14 7.26 34.43 11.12
CA THR A 14 7.44 33.17 10.39
C THR A 14 8.58 32.42 11.08
N PRO A 15 8.42 31.14 11.45
CA PRO A 15 9.50 30.37 12.09
C PRO A 15 10.73 30.36 11.18
N ASP A 16 11.91 30.49 11.77
CA ASP A 16 13.16 30.39 11.02
C ASP A 16 13.22 29.04 10.29
N PRO A 17 13.60 29.02 9.00
CA PRO A 17 13.74 27.78 8.26
C PRO A 17 14.86 26.94 8.89
N LEU A 18 14.62 25.64 9.03
CA LEU A 18 15.63 24.68 9.48
C LEU A 18 16.82 24.70 8.53
N ASP A 19 18.02 24.51 9.07
CA ASP A 19 19.20 24.33 8.23
C ASP A 19 19.05 23.07 7.33
N PRO A 20 19.77 23.00 6.20
CA PRO A 20 19.62 21.89 5.25
C PRO A 20 19.87 20.50 5.87
N ILE A 21 20.79 20.40 6.83
CA ILE A 21 21.13 19.14 7.51
C ILE A 21 19.97 18.73 8.41
N SER A 22 19.45 19.65 9.22
CA SER A 22 18.30 19.39 10.09
C SER A 22 17.06 19.03 9.29
N THR A 23 16.82 19.73 8.17
CA THR A 23 15.71 19.41 7.25
C THR A 23 15.84 18.00 6.69
N TRP A 24 17.02 17.63 6.16
CA TRP A 24 17.26 16.29 5.63
C TRP A 24 17.12 15.20 6.70
N ARG A 25 17.67 15.41 7.89
CA ARG A 25 17.54 14.48 9.03
C ARG A 25 16.08 14.29 9.43
N ALA A 26 15.30 15.37 9.50
CA ALA A 26 13.88 15.30 9.83
C ALA A 26 13.12 14.38 8.85
N TRP A 27 13.38 14.51 7.56
CA TRP A 27 12.74 13.66 6.55
C TRP A 27 13.21 12.20 6.59
N GLN A 28 14.49 11.94 6.89
CA GLN A 28 14.97 10.57 7.15
C GLN A 28 14.27 9.96 8.37
N THR A 29 14.19 10.71 9.46
CA THR A 29 13.50 10.27 10.68
C THR A 29 12.03 9.96 10.40
N LEU A 30 11.32 10.81 9.66
CA LEU A 30 9.94 10.55 9.25
C LEU A 30 9.81 9.27 8.43
N THR A 31 10.73 9.03 7.50
CA THR A 31 10.78 7.79 6.71
C THR A 31 10.89 6.57 7.64
N THR A 32 11.87 6.56 8.55
CA THR A 32 12.06 5.47 9.52
C THR A 32 10.81 5.26 10.40
N ILE A 33 10.23 6.34 10.94
CA ILE A 33 9.03 6.27 11.78
C ILE A 33 7.86 5.67 11.00
N TYR A 34 7.59 6.16 9.78
CA TYR A 34 6.48 5.65 8.98
C TYR A 34 6.70 4.20 8.54
N THR A 35 7.92 3.77 8.24
CA THR A 35 8.20 2.36 7.97
C THR A 35 7.89 1.47 9.18
N ILE A 36 8.29 1.90 10.40
CA ILE A 36 7.96 1.17 11.64
C ILE A 36 6.44 1.09 11.84
N LEU A 37 5.73 2.20 11.66
CA LEU A 37 4.28 2.24 11.78
C LEU A 37 3.57 1.39 10.73
N LEU A 38 4.09 1.37 9.50
CA LEU A 38 3.57 0.55 8.41
C LEU A 38 3.70 -0.93 8.76
N ASN A 39 4.88 -1.36 9.20
CA ASN A 39 5.11 -2.73 9.66
C ASN A 39 4.20 -3.13 10.83
N ARG A 40 3.88 -2.20 11.73
CA ARG A 40 2.88 -2.44 12.78
C ARG A 40 1.48 -2.65 12.21
N GLN A 41 1.05 -1.86 11.21
CA GLN A 41 -0.26 -2.06 10.58
C GLN A 41 -0.33 -3.36 9.78
N ILE A 42 0.74 -3.71 9.07
CA ILE A 42 0.85 -4.99 8.34
C ILE A 42 0.69 -6.17 9.31
N ARG A 43 1.42 -6.15 10.44
CA ARG A 43 1.30 -7.18 11.48
C ARG A 43 -0.11 -7.24 12.08
N ARG A 44 -0.70 -6.09 12.41
CA ARG A 44 -2.07 -6.01 12.94
C ARG A 44 -3.07 -6.63 11.97
N ARG A 45 -3.03 -6.24 10.70
CA ARG A 45 -3.89 -6.81 9.66
C ARG A 45 -3.71 -8.32 9.55
N TRP A 46 -2.48 -8.81 9.53
CA TRP A 46 -2.22 -10.26 9.47
C TRP A 46 -2.83 -11.02 10.65
N VAL A 47 -2.66 -10.52 11.88
CA VAL A 47 -3.26 -11.15 13.07
C VAL A 47 -4.80 -11.21 12.95
N LEU A 48 -5.42 -10.14 12.45
CA LEU A 48 -6.87 -10.10 12.22
C LEU A 48 -7.30 -11.09 11.14
N GLU A 49 -6.55 -11.16 10.03
CA GLU A 49 -6.80 -12.13 8.97
C GLU A 49 -6.70 -13.57 9.50
N GLN A 50 -5.66 -13.91 10.28
CA GLN A 50 -5.51 -15.21 10.93
C GLN A 50 -6.68 -15.51 11.89
N LYS A 51 -7.05 -14.55 12.74
CA LYS A 51 -8.17 -14.70 13.69
C LYS A 51 -9.49 -14.96 12.97
N SER A 52 -9.72 -14.33 11.82
CA SER A 52 -10.92 -14.56 11.01
C SER A 52 -11.02 -15.96 10.40
N MET A 53 -9.90 -16.69 10.31
CA MET A 53 -9.81 -18.02 9.70
C MET A 53 -9.61 -19.14 10.73
N GLN A 54 -9.45 -18.81 12.03
CA GLN A 54 -9.09 -19.78 13.08
C GLN A 54 -10.06 -20.96 13.19
N ASN A 55 -11.35 -20.72 12.95
CA ASN A 55 -12.41 -21.74 13.05
C ASN A 55 -12.76 -22.40 11.70
N LYS A 56 -12.09 -22.03 10.61
CA LYS A 56 -12.36 -22.61 9.29
C LYS A 56 -11.54 -23.88 9.06
N PRO A 57 -12.05 -24.86 8.27
CA PRO A 57 -11.26 -26.01 7.82
C PRO A 57 -9.97 -25.56 7.11
N LEU A 58 -8.88 -26.34 7.23
CA LEU A 58 -7.58 -25.99 6.64
C LEU A 58 -7.66 -25.72 5.12
N CYS A 59 -8.48 -26.48 4.39
CA CYS A 59 -8.69 -26.30 2.95
C CYS A 59 -9.38 -24.97 2.59
N GLU A 60 -10.04 -24.32 3.55
CA GLU A 60 -10.70 -23.02 3.36
C GLU A 60 -9.86 -21.86 3.92
N ARG A 61 -8.71 -22.14 4.55
CA ARG A 61 -7.82 -21.10 5.09
C ARG A 61 -6.96 -20.53 3.97
N PHE A 62 -7.11 -19.23 3.75
CA PHE A 62 -6.07 -18.47 3.06
C PHE A 62 -4.89 -18.28 4.01
N GLN A 63 -3.67 -18.57 3.54
CA GLN A 63 -2.43 -18.34 4.28
C GLN A 63 -1.77 -17.04 3.77
N PRO A 64 -2.04 -15.88 4.40
CA PRO A 64 -1.37 -14.64 4.02
C PRO A 64 0.12 -14.73 4.37
N LEU A 65 0.97 -14.63 3.34
CA LEU A 65 2.38 -14.32 3.52
C LEU A 65 2.51 -12.85 3.92
N ILE A 66 3.37 -12.57 4.91
CA ILE A 66 3.68 -11.20 5.32
C ILE A 66 5.05 -10.81 4.80
N PHE A 67 5.10 -9.70 4.07
CA PHE A 67 6.34 -9.01 3.77
C PHE A 67 6.37 -7.72 4.58
N LEU A 68 7.41 -7.58 5.40
CA LEU A 68 7.66 -6.36 6.16
C LEU A 68 8.66 -5.50 5.38
N GLU A 69 8.45 -4.20 5.45
CA GLU A 69 9.35 -3.23 4.84
C GLU A 69 10.65 -3.16 5.65
N PRO A 70 11.83 -3.17 5.00
CA PRO A 70 13.09 -3.00 5.70
C PRO A 70 13.14 -1.61 6.34
N VAL A 71 13.41 -1.55 7.64
CA VAL A 71 13.47 -0.28 8.38
C VAL A 71 14.78 0.44 8.03
N PRO A 72 14.73 1.64 7.42
CA PRO A 72 15.95 2.36 7.06
C PRO A 72 16.74 2.76 8.31
N THR A 73 18.05 2.62 8.24
CA THR A 73 18.97 3.14 9.25
C THR A 73 19.23 4.63 9.01
N LEU A 74 19.35 5.40 10.10
CA LEU A 74 19.71 6.81 10.00
C LEU A 74 21.14 6.92 9.47
N GLN A 75 21.31 7.63 8.35
CA GLN A 75 22.60 7.78 7.72
C GLN A 75 23.26 9.09 8.16
N ARG A 76 24.59 9.11 8.18
CA ARG A 76 25.32 10.38 8.23
C ARG A 76 25.26 11.03 6.85
N PRO A 77 25.17 12.36 6.74
CA PRO A 77 25.23 13.03 5.46
C PRO A 77 26.54 12.66 4.77
N ASN A 78 26.47 12.08 3.58
CA ASN A 78 27.67 11.80 2.81
C ASN A 78 28.24 13.12 2.30
N THR A 79 29.52 13.38 2.55
CA THR A 79 30.19 14.60 2.12
C THR A 79 30.61 14.56 0.66
N THR A 80 30.64 13.38 0.02
CA THR A 80 31.06 13.25 -1.39
C THR A 80 29.95 13.51 -2.40
N ASN A 81 28.68 13.28 -2.02
CA ASN A 81 27.50 13.57 -2.84
C ASN A 81 26.57 14.48 -2.06
N ASN A 82 26.29 15.71 -2.54
CA ASN A 82 25.42 16.67 -1.85
C ASN A 82 24.01 16.06 -1.63
N PRO A 83 23.69 15.57 -0.41
CA PRO A 83 22.44 14.87 -0.15
C PRO A 83 21.26 15.85 0.00
N PHE A 84 21.55 17.15 0.01
CA PHE A 84 20.61 18.24 0.18
C PHE A 84 20.14 18.83 -1.15
N ASN A 85 20.58 18.28 -2.28
CA ASN A 85 20.12 18.73 -3.59
C ASN A 85 18.60 18.56 -3.73
N ALA A 86 17.98 19.39 -4.57
CA ALA A 86 16.52 19.43 -4.71
C ALA A 86 15.92 18.08 -5.10
N THR A 87 16.58 17.32 -5.96
CA THR A 87 16.13 16.01 -6.43
C THR A 87 16.10 14.98 -5.30
N THR A 88 17.19 14.85 -4.54
CA THR A 88 17.28 13.92 -3.40
C THR A 88 16.28 14.31 -2.31
N MET A 89 16.14 15.60 -2.01
CA MET A 89 15.17 16.07 -1.03
C MET A 89 13.73 15.82 -1.47
N ASN A 90 13.42 16.00 -2.75
CA ASN A 90 12.10 15.69 -3.29
C ASN A 90 11.82 14.18 -3.22
N LYS A 91 12.76 13.32 -3.61
CA LYS A 91 12.62 11.86 -3.47
C LYS A 91 12.33 11.46 -2.02
N LEU A 92 13.05 12.03 -1.06
CA LEU A 92 12.87 11.73 0.36
C LEU A 92 11.50 12.19 0.89
N ARG A 93 11.03 13.37 0.49
CA ARG A 93 9.69 13.87 0.82
C ARG A 93 8.59 12.99 0.23
N THR A 94 8.70 12.65 -1.05
CA THR A 94 7.75 11.79 -1.75
C THR A 94 7.68 10.42 -1.07
N ASN A 95 8.83 9.83 -0.74
CA ASN A 95 8.87 8.55 -0.03
C ASN A 95 8.21 8.63 1.35
N ALA A 96 8.49 9.68 2.14
CA ALA A 96 7.85 9.88 3.43
C ALA A 96 6.33 10.07 3.31
N ALA A 97 5.86 10.80 2.28
CA ALA A 97 4.44 10.97 2.00
C ALA A 97 3.76 9.66 1.60
N LEU A 98 4.41 8.86 0.76
CA LEU A 98 3.95 7.53 0.34
C LEU A 98 3.86 6.58 1.54
N LEU A 99 4.91 6.49 2.36
CA LEU A 99 4.89 5.66 3.57
C LEU A 99 3.76 6.09 4.52
N ARG A 100 3.55 7.40 4.72
CA ARG A 100 2.44 7.90 5.52
C ARG A 100 1.09 7.48 4.95
N ALA A 101 0.88 7.63 3.64
CA ALA A 101 -0.36 7.20 2.99
C ALA A 101 -0.61 5.69 3.19
N ARG A 102 0.44 4.87 3.04
CA ARG A 102 0.38 3.42 3.29
C ARG A 102 0.04 3.10 4.75
N VAL A 103 0.58 3.85 5.72
CA VAL A 103 0.25 3.70 7.14
C VAL A 103 -1.23 3.99 7.39
N GLU A 104 -1.76 5.12 6.90
CA GLU A 104 -3.15 5.48 7.10
C GLU A 104 -4.09 4.48 6.43
N LYS A 105 -3.74 4.03 5.22
CA LYS A 105 -4.48 2.98 4.54
C LYS A 105 -4.46 1.67 5.31
N GLY A 106 -3.32 1.27 5.86
CA GLY A 106 -3.19 0.09 6.71
C GLY A 106 -4.09 0.16 7.96
N LYS A 107 -4.23 1.35 8.57
CA LYS A 107 -5.16 1.56 9.70
C LYS A 107 -6.61 1.37 9.27
N GLU A 108 -7.01 1.97 8.16
CA GLU A 108 -8.37 1.84 7.60
C GLU A 108 -8.72 0.37 7.36
N LEU A 109 -7.84 -0.38 6.70
CA LEU A 109 -8.07 -1.80 6.42
C LEU A 109 -8.20 -2.64 7.69
N ALA A 110 -7.31 -2.43 8.66
CA ALA A 110 -7.35 -3.17 9.92
C ALA A 110 -8.63 -2.86 10.72
N SER A 111 -8.99 -1.58 10.82
CA SER A 111 -10.22 -1.14 11.48
C SER A 111 -11.48 -1.66 10.77
N GLU A 112 -11.47 -1.75 9.45
CA GLU A 112 -12.60 -2.30 8.70
C GLU A 112 -12.76 -3.81 8.92
N ILE A 113 -11.66 -4.56 8.98
CA ILE A 113 -11.71 -6.00 9.34
C ILE A 113 -12.30 -6.15 10.76
N GLU A 114 -11.81 -5.39 11.74
CA GLU A 114 -12.33 -5.43 13.11
C GLU A 114 -13.84 -5.12 13.16
N ARG A 115 -14.27 -4.05 12.48
CA ARG A 115 -15.68 -3.65 12.38
C ARG A 115 -16.54 -4.78 11.81
N ARG A 116 -16.09 -5.42 10.73
CA ARG A 116 -16.80 -6.54 10.07
C ARG A 116 -16.84 -7.80 10.93
N MET A 117 -15.79 -8.07 11.71
CA MET A 117 -15.73 -9.24 12.60
C MET A 117 -16.72 -9.17 13.77
N VAL A 118 -17.11 -7.97 14.21
CA VAL A 118 -18.03 -7.78 15.36
C VAL A 118 -19.44 -7.33 14.93
N GLN A 119 -19.70 -7.23 13.62
CA GLN A 119 -20.99 -6.80 13.09
C GLN A 119 -22.10 -7.82 13.36
N ASN A 120 -23.34 -7.36 13.52
CA ASN A 120 -24.53 -8.19 13.66
C ASN A 120 -25.56 -7.85 12.57
N PRO A 121 -25.95 -8.79 11.68
CA PRO A 121 -25.46 -10.17 11.60
C PRO A 121 -23.97 -10.26 11.22
N PRO A 122 -23.27 -11.34 11.61
CA PRO A 122 -21.85 -11.53 11.28
C PRO A 122 -21.61 -11.61 9.77
N ILE A 123 -20.59 -10.91 9.29
CA ILE A 123 -20.12 -11.04 7.90
C ILE A 123 -19.36 -12.37 7.75
N ARG A 124 -19.71 -13.15 6.72
CA ARG A 124 -19.13 -14.49 6.49
C ARG A 124 -17.63 -14.45 6.19
N PHE A 125 -17.19 -13.41 5.49
CA PHE A 125 -15.79 -13.18 5.11
C PHE A 125 -15.35 -11.74 5.46
N PRO A 126 -15.01 -11.45 6.72
CA PRO A 126 -14.66 -10.10 7.17
C PRO A 126 -13.46 -9.47 6.44
N THR A 127 -12.64 -10.29 5.79
CA THR A 127 -11.43 -9.89 5.07
C THR A 127 -11.63 -9.81 3.55
N HIS A 128 -12.81 -10.19 3.04
CA HIS A 128 -13.14 -10.20 1.62
C HIS A 128 -13.81 -8.90 1.22
N PHE A 129 -13.00 -7.86 1.00
CA PHE A 129 -13.47 -6.56 0.53
C PHE A 129 -12.39 -5.84 -0.27
N CYS A 130 -12.78 -4.82 -1.01
CA CYS A 130 -11.84 -4.01 -1.77
C CYS A 130 -10.94 -3.19 -0.82
N HIS A 131 -9.63 -3.36 -0.89
CA HIS A 131 -8.72 -2.57 -0.08
C HIS A 131 -8.65 -1.10 -0.54
N THR A 132 -9.09 -0.76 -1.75
CA THR A 132 -9.10 0.65 -2.22
C THR A 132 -10.30 1.41 -1.70
N CYS A 133 -11.53 0.93 -1.92
CA CYS A 133 -12.77 1.63 -1.58
C CYS A 133 -13.55 1.03 -0.40
N VAL A 134 -13.00 0.02 0.28
CA VAL A 134 -13.59 -0.70 1.42
C VAL A 134 -14.95 -1.37 1.16
N LEU A 135 -15.38 -1.43 -0.10
CA LEU A 135 -16.65 -2.03 -0.49
C LEU A 135 -16.61 -3.56 -0.32
N ASP A 136 -17.71 -4.11 0.19
CA ASP A 136 -17.87 -5.53 0.49
C ASP A 136 -17.75 -6.42 -0.76
N GLY A 137 -16.96 -7.49 -0.67
CA GLY A 137 -16.82 -8.46 -1.74
C GLY A 137 -18.04 -9.37 -1.95
N GLU A 138 -19.05 -9.32 -1.08
CA GLU A 138 -20.38 -9.89 -1.35
C GLU A 138 -21.20 -9.03 -2.32
N ARG A 139 -20.85 -7.74 -2.46
CA ARG A 139 -21.53 -6.78 -3.36
C ARG A 139 -20.80 -6.53 -4.66
N VAL A 140 -19.47 -6.73 -4.67
CA VAL A 140 -18.63 -6.53 -5.84
C VAL A 140 -17.63 -7.66 -6.00
N GLU A 141 -17.26 -7.95 -7.25
CA GLU A 141 -16.15 -8.86 -7.48
C GLU A 141 -14.83 -8.23 -7.03
N VAL A 142 -14.14 -8.91 -6.13
CA VAL A 142 -12.85 -8.50 -5.57
C VAL A 142 -11.75 -9.43 -6.07
N LEU A 143 -10.77 -8.86 -6.76
CA LEU A 143 -9.63 -9.55 -7.35
C LEU A 143 -8.42 -9.48 -6.41
N LEU A 144 -7.63 -10.56 -6.35
CA LEU A 144 -6.40 -10.62 -5.58
C LEU A 144 -5.21 -10.28 -6.48
N THR A 145 -4.45 -9.26 -6.11
CA THR A 145 -3.22 -8.86 -6.79
C THR A 145 -2.04 -9.73 -6.38
N LYS A 146 -0.99 -9.80 -7.20
CA LYS A 146 0.26 -10.52 -6.87
C LYS A 146 0.92 -9.95 -5.61
N CYS A 147 0.74 -8.66 -5.31
CA CYS A 147 1.21 -8.05 -4.06
C CYS A 147 0.31 -8.31 -2.84
N GLY A 148 -0.71 -9.17 -2.94
CA GLY A 148 -1.56 -9.59 -1.81
C GLY A 148 -2.66 -8.60 -1.43
N HIS A 149 -2.83 -7.52 -2.19
CA HIS A 149 -3.94 -6.58 -2.01
C HIS A 149 -5.16 -6.98 -2.84
N ARG A 150 -6.34 -6.61 -2.34
CA ARG A 150 -7.62 -6.92 -2.95
C ARG A 150 -8.21 -5.66 -3.58
N VAL A 151 -8.69 -5.72 -4.82
CA VAL A 151 -9.26 -4.56 -5.52
C VAL A 151 -10.54 -4.98 -6.25
N CYS A 152 -11.58 -4.15 -6.24
CA CYS A 152 -12.79 -4.44 -6.99
C CYS A 152 -12.65 -3.98 -8.46
N ARG A 153 -13.47 -4.53 -9.36
CA ARG A 153 -13.45 -4.14 -10.78
C ARG A 153 -13.57 -2.63 -11.00
N ILE A 154 -14.43 -1.96 -10.24
CA ILE A 154 -14.62 -0.51 -10.35
C ILE A 154 -13.31 0.23 -10.02
N CYS A 155 -12.67 -0.09 -8.90
CA CYS A 155 -11.39 0.54 -8.55
C CYS A 155 -10.25 0.15 -9.50
N LEU A 156 -10.33 -1.05 -10.10
CA LEU A 156 -9.40 -1.47 -11.13
C LEU A 156 -9.53 -0.59 -12.39
N GLU A 157 -10.75 -0.35 -12.88
CA GLU A 157 -10.99 0.50 -14.05
C GLU A 157 -10.40 1.91 -13.91
N TYR A 158 -10.45 2.49 -12.70
CA TYR A 158 -9.83 3.80 -12.41
C TYR A 158 -8.35 3.74 -12.05
N GLY A 159 -7.80 2.55 -11.78
CA GLY A 159 -6.42 2.35 -11.33
C GLY A 159 -5.47 1.87 -12.43
N VAL A 160 -5.98 1.68 -13.64
CA VAL A 160 -5.22 1.30 -14.82
C VAL A 160 -4.75 2.55 -15.55
N ASP A 161 -3.48 2.59 -15.92
CA ASP A 161 -2.91 3.68 -16.70
C ASP A 161 -3.23 3.57 -18.20
N ALA A 162 -2.71 4.51 -19.00
CA ALA A 162 -2.94 4.54 -20.45
C ALA A 162 -2.40 3.30 -21.18
N ASP A 163 -1.43 2.59 -20.59
CA ASP A 163 -0.79 1.42 -21.15
C ASP A 163 -1.46 0.10 -20.71
N GLY A 164 -2.51 0.19 -19.88
CA GLY A 164 -3.22 -0.98 -19.38
C GLY A 164 -2.60 -1.60 -18.12
N VAL A 165 -1.61 -0.94 -17.51
CA VAL A 165 -0.92 -1.42 -16.32
C VAL A 165 -1.66 -0.94 -15.07
N TYR A 166 -1.99 -1.88 -14.18
CA TYR A 166 -2.57 -1.55 -12.89
C TYR A 166 -1.48 -1.25 -11.86
N GLU A 167 -1.51 -0.03 -11.31
CA GLU A 167 -0.71 0.33 -10.15
C GLU A 167 -1.52 0.07 -8.87
N CYS A 168 -0.97 -0.76 -7.98
CA CYS A 168 -1.64 -1.05 -6.73
C CYS A 168 -1.79 0.22 -5.88
N SER A 169 -3.02 0.65 -5.60
CA SER A 169 -3.29 1.85 -4.78
C SER A 169 -2.84 1.76 -3.31
N ILE A 170 -2.23 0.64 -2.91
CA ILE A 170 -1.73 0.38 -1.55
C ILE A 170 -0.20 0.25 -1.54
N CYS A 171 0.39 -0.41 -2.54
CA CYS A 171 1.85 -0.49 -2.65
C CYS A 171 2.45 0.67 -3.44
N PHE A 172 1.65 1.32 -4.29
CA PHE A 172 2.10 2.29 -5.31
C PHE A 172 3.17 1.70 -6.23
N LEU A 173 2.92 0.45 -6.64
CA LEU A 173 3.79 -0.33 -7.53
C LEU A 173 2.92 -1.05 -8.57
N PRO A 174 3.39 -1.14 -9.83
CA PRO A 174 2.77 -1.99 -10.83
C PRO A 174 2.61 -3.43 -10.32
N THR A 175 1.44 -4.03 -10.57
CA THR A 175 1.22 -5.42 -10.16
C THR A 175 0.21 -6.12 -11.06
N GLY A 176 0.36 -7.44 -11.18
CA GLY A 176 -0.62 -8.30 -11.85
C GLY A 176 -1.66 -8.86 -10.88
N PHE A 177 -2.50 -9.75 -11.40
CA PHE A 177 -3.50 -10.49 -10.62
C PHE A 177 -3.07 -11.94 -10.46
N VAL A 178 -3.40 -12.53 -9.30
CA VAL A 178 -3.30 -13.97 -9.12
C VAL A 178 -4.41 -14.58 -9.97
N ALA A 179 -4.03 -15.41 -10.95
CA ALA A 179 -5.00 -16.18 -11.70
C ALA A 179 -5.82 -17.00 -10.70
N ARG A 180 -7.13 -16.74 -10.62
CA ARG A 180 -8.02 -17.74 -10.05
C ARG A 180 -7.90 -18.94 -10.99
N SER A 181 -7.65 -20.14 -10.45
CA SER A 181 -7.89 -21.36 -11.24
C SER A 181 -9.20 -21.16 -11.98
N PRO A 182 -9.28 -21.45 -13.29
CA PRO A 182 -10.53 -21.27 -14.00
C PRO A 182 -11.57 -22.07 -13.24
N LEU A 183 -12.50 -21.38 -12.58
CA LEU A 183 -13.76 -21.99 -12.24
C LEU A 183 -14.29 -22.40 -13.60
N ALA A 184 -14.34 -23.70 -13.85
CA ALA A 184 -14.91 -24.26 -15.06
C ALA A 184 -16.39 -23.85 -15.10
N VAL A 185 -16.64 -22.65 -15.62
CA VAL A 185 -17.95 -22.24 -16.10
C VAL A 185 -17.94 -22.65 -17.56
N VAL A 186 -18.30 -23.91 -17.79
CA VAL A 186 -18.63 -24.39 -19.12
C VAL A 186 -19.88 -23.65 -19.54
N ASN A 187 -19.70 -22.64 -20.39
CA ASN A 187 -20.77 -22.08 -21.23
C ASN A 187 -20.39 -22.35 -22.68
N ASP A 188 -21.37 -22.80 -23.47
CA ASP A 188 -21.29 -23.43 -24.81
C ASP A 188 -20.68 -22.61 -25.97
N SER A 189 -19.81 -21.64 -25.72
CA SER A 189 -19.22 -20.81 -26.79
C SER A 189 -17.70 -20.66 -26.78
N GLY A 190 -16.97 -21.33 -25.87
CA GLY A 190 -15.54 -21.60 -26.03
C GLY A 190 -14.60 -20.39 -26.20
N LYS A 191 -15.03 -19.15 -25.91
CA LYS A 191 -14.17 -17.96 -25.97
C LYS A 191 -13.78 -17.48 -24.58
N VAL A 192 -12.51 -17.73 -24.24
CA VAL A 192 -11.82 -17.11 -23.11
C VAL A 192 -11.32 -15.73 -23.55
N SER A 193 -11.81 -14.66 -22.94
CA SER A 193 -11.27 -13.32 -23.15
C SER A 193 -10.32 -13.00 -21.99
N ALA A 194 -9.02 -12.92 -22.28
CA ALA A 194 -8.01 -12.55 -21.30
C ALA A 194 -8.14 -11.06 -20.97
N VAL A 195 -8.38 -10.72 -19.69
CA VAL A 195 -8.69 -9.35 -19.25
C VAL A 195 -7.45 -8.51 -18.94
N VAL A 196 -6.24 -9.07 -18.87
CA VAL A 196 -5.03 -8.26 -18.61
C VAL A 196 -3.86 -8.86 -19.36
N LYS A 197 -3.17 -8.03 -20.15
CA LYS A 197 -1.93 -8.41 -20.84
C LYS A 197 -0.87 -8.61 -19.76
N GLU A 198 -0.35 -9.83 -19.63
CA GLU A 198 0.83 -10.07 -18.79
C GLU A 198 1.99 -9.21 -19.31
N VAL A 199 2.63 -8.49 -18.39
CA VAL A 199 3.87 -7.78 -18.68
C VAL A 199 4.94 -8.86 -18.92
N ASN A 200 5.33 -9.04 -20.17
CA ASN A 200 6.53 -9.80 -20.51
C ASN A 200 7.74 -9.00 -20.04
N GLU A 201 8.45 -9.52 -19.05
CA GLU A 201 9.80 -9.08 -18.70
C GLU A 201 10.74 -9.40 -19.86
N ASN A 202 11.14 -8.40 -20.63
CA ASN A 202 12.33 -8.45 -21.50
C ASN A 202 12.77 -7.03 -21.92
N GLY A 203 13.89 -6.54 -21.34
CA GLY A 203 14.74 -5.47 -21.90
C GLY A 203 15.14 -4.32 -20.94
N GLY A 204 16.45 -4.22 -20.64
CA GLY A 204 17.15 -3.32 -19.67
C GLY A 204 17.06 -1.81 -19.93
N ASP A 205 17.66 -0.91 -19.14
CA ASP A 205 18.81 -0.94 -18.23
C ASP A 205 18.62 0.16 -17.14
N GLY A 206 19.02 -0.11 -15.89
CA GLY A 206 19.06 0.91 -14.83
C GLY A 206 19.08 0.37 -13.41
N ASP A 207 20.25 -0.07 -12.95
CA ASP A 207 20.73 -0.22 -11.57
C ASP A 207 19.73 -0.20 -10.38
N GLY A 208 19.36 -1.39 -9.92
CA GLY A 208 18.76 -1.61 -8.60
C GLY A 208 18.21 -3.02 -8.44
N GLU A 209 19.11 -4.00 -8.30
CA GLU A 209 18.79 -5.42 -8.04
C GLU A 209 17.75 -5.58 -6.92
N TRP A 210 16.55 -6.03 -7.30
CA TRP A 210 15.62 -6.72 -6.42
C TRP A 210 15.23 -8.02 -7.11
N GLU A 211 16.10 -9.02 -7.03
CA GLU A 211 15.77 -10.39 -7.45
C GLU A 211 14.67 -10.93 -6.53
N LEU A 212 13.44 -10.95 -7.05
CA LEU A 212 12.36 -11.77 -6.51
C LEU A 212 12.74 -13.23 -6.78
N ASN A 213 13.38 -13.86 -5.80
CA ASN A 213 13.61 -15.31 -5.85
C ASN A 213 12.26 -16.03 -5.94
N GLU A 214 11.99 -16.64 -7.09
CA GLU A 214 11.02 -17.72 -7.23
C GLU A 214 11.42 -18.83 -6.26
N VAL A 215 10.67 -19.00 -5.17
CA VAL A 215 10.87 -20.14 -4.27
C VAL A 215 9.78 -21.16 -4.53
N LEU A 216 10.20 -22.21 -5.24
CA LEU A 216 9.50 -23.46 -5.48
C LEU A 216 9.00 -24.06 -4.16
N PHE A 217 7.77 -24.59 -4.19
CA PHE A 217 7.15 -25.32 -3.09
C PHE A 217 7.97 -26.58 -2.76
N ALA A 218 8.45 -26.68 -1.53
CA ALA A 218 8.75 -27.97 -0.92
C ALA A 218 7.54 -28.36 -0.05
N GLY A 219 6.77 -29.34 -0.51
CA GLY A 219 5.68 -29.92 0.25
C GLY A 219 6.20 -30.82 1.36
N TYR A 220 5.54 -30.78 2.52
CA TYR A 220 5.37 -31.87 3.47
C TYR A 220 4.09 -31.64 4.28
#